data_AF-A0A3B6LGF4-F1
#
_entry.id   AF-A0A3B6LGF4-F1
#
_cell.length_a   1.000
_cell.length_b   1.000
_cell.length_c   1.000
_cell.angle_alpha   90.00
_cell.angle_beta   90.00
_cell.angle_gamma   90.00
#
_symmetry.space_group_name_H-M   'P 1'
#
loop_
_entity.id
_entity.type
_entity.pdbx_description
1 polymer ?
#
loop_
_entity_poly.entity_id
_entity_poly.type
_entity_poly.pdbx_seq_one_letter_code
_entity_poly.pdbx_strand_id
1 'polypeptide(L)' 'MPDLCLLLLMALLLLPGSEGNTCTTISRTYITFLCVRDTCVKHCHGEGYTAGKCVITSLEPPMLVCFCMKPC' A
#
# COMPACT_ATOMS: atom_id res chain seq x y z
N MET A 1 -8.16 -40.00 12.73
CA MET A 1 -7.07 -39.75 11.76
C MET A 1 -6.64 -38.27 11.86
N PRO A 2 -5.93 -37.92 12.94
CA PRO A 2 -5.46 -36.55 13.21
C PRO A 2 -4.29 -36.11 12.32
N ASP A 3 -3.61 -37.08 11.70
CA ASP A 3 -2.37 -36.91 10.94
C ASP A 3 -2.55 -36.06 9.67
N LEU A 4 -3.67 -36.26 8.96
CA LEU A 4 -3.98 -35.52 7.72
C LEU A 4 -4.25 -34.02 7.97
N CYS A 5 -4.84 -33.70 9.12
CA CYS A 5 -5.16 -32.32 9.49
C CYS A 5 -3.89 -31.53 9.84
N LEU A 6 -2.94 -32.19 10.50
CA LEU A 6 -1.64 -31.62 10.87
C LEU A 6 -0.77 -31.35 9.63
N LEU A 7 -0.78 -32.27 8.66
CA LEU A 7 -0.12 -32.11 7.36
C LEU A 7 -0.65 -30.91 6.56
N LEU A 8 -1.97 -30.71 6.56
CA LEU A 8 -2.62 -29.58 5.88
C LEU A 8 -2.24 -28.22 6.49
N LEU A 9 -2.15 -28.13 7.82
CA LEU A 9 -1.73 -26.92 8.53
C LEU A 9 -0.27 -26.55 8.22
N MET A 10 0.63 -27.55 8.18
CA MET A 10 2.04 -27.33 7.80
C MET A 10 2.17 -26.85 6.35
N ALA A 11 1.36 -27.39 5.43
CA ALA A 11 1.35 -26.95 4.04
C ALA A 11 0.93 -25.47 3.91
N LEU A 12 -0.10 -25.02 4.64
CA LEU A 12 -0.57 -23.63 4.68
C LEU A 12 0.48 -22.63 5.21
N LEU A 13 1.29 -23.04 6.18
CA LEU A 13 2.39 -22.24 6.73
C LEU A 13 3.58 -22.10 5.77
N LEU A 14 3.72 -23.04 4.83
CA LEU A 14 4.80 -23.10 3.85
C LEU A 14 4.48 -22.36 2.55
N LEU A 15 3.23 -21.94 2.32
CA LEU A 15 2.96 -21.04 1.20
C LEU A 15 3.59 -19.69 1.53
N PRO A 16 4.55 -19.20 0.72
CA PRO A 16 4.95 -17.80 0.83
C PRO A 16 3.67 -16.99 0.63
N GLY A 17 3.34 -16.15 1.61
CA GLY A 17 2.26 -15.20 1.47
C GLY A 17 2.48 -14.46 0.17
N SER A 18 1.55 -14.59 -0.78
CA SER A 18 1.60 -13.84 -2.02
C SER A 18 1.35 -12.39 -1.64
N GLU A 19 2.42 -11.65 -1.34
CA GLU A 19 2.37 -10.19 -1.32
C GLU A 19 1.99 -9.77 -2.73
N GLY A 20 0.70 -9.53 -2.93
CA GLY A 20 0.16 -9.07 -4.19
C GLY A 20 0.95 -7.84 -4.64
N ASN A 21 1.33 -7.82 -5.92
CA ASN A 21 2.14 -6.74 -6.44
C ASN A 21 1.36 -5.42 -6.28
N THR A 22 1.96 -4.40 -5.66
CA THR A 22 1.25 -3.15 -5.38
C THR A 22 1.62 -2.09 -6.39
N CYS A 23 0.62 -1.63 -7.14
CA CYS A 23 0.74 -0.55 -8.11
C CYS A 23 0.71 0.78 -7.38
N THR A 24 1.73 1.62 -7.61
CA THR A 24 1.89 2.91 -6.93
C THR A 24 1.97 4.04 -7.95
N THR A 25 1.24 5.13 -7.74
CA THR A 25 1.28 6.34 -8.58
C THR A 25 1.21 7.61 -7.73
N ILE A 26 1.58 8.77 -8.27
CA ILE A 26 1.40 10.06 -7.59
C ILE A 26 -0.09 10.44 -7.65
N SER A 27 -0.65 10.93 -6.55
CA SER A 27 -2.04 11.45 -6.52
C SER A 27 -2.23 12.56 -7.55
N ARG A 28 -3.32 12.49 -8.30
CA ARG A 28 -3.68 13.51 -9.30
C ARG A 28 -4.42 14.68 -8.69
N THR A 29 -5.13 14.46 -7.58
CA THR A 29 -6.01 15.44 -6.97
C THR A 29 -5.42 16.10 -5.72
N TYR A 30 -4.36 15.52 -5.13
CA TYR A 30 -3.69 16.03 -3.94
C TYR A 30 -2.21 16.36 -4.24
N ILE A 31 -2.01 17.55 -4.82
CA ILE A 31 -0.70 18.04 -5.28
C ILE A 31 -0.16 19.07 -4.27
N THR A 32 0.38 18.58 -3.16
CA THR A 32 1.05 19.42 -2.16
C THR A 32 2.35 18.77 -1.71
N PHE A 33 3.34 19.60 -1.37
CA PHE A 33 4.62 19.16 -0.80
C PHE A 33 4.56 18.99 0.73
N LEU A 34 3.44 19.35 1.36
CA LEU A 34 3.13 19.14 2.76
C LEU A 34 2.04 18.06 2.89
N CYS A 35 2.39 16.83 2.51
CA CYS A 35 1.44 15.73 2.51
C CYS A 35 0.96 15.37 3.93
N VAL A 36 -0.36 15.31 4.10
CA VAL A 36 -1.03 14.85 5.32
C VAL A 36 -1.66 13.49 5.02
N ARG A 37 -1.37 12.49 5.85
CA ARG A 37 -1.70 11.08 5.57
C ARG A 37 -3.18 10.86 5.33
N ASP A 38 -4.05 11.28 6.25
CA ASP A 38 -5.50 11.03 6.14
C ASP A 38 -6.11 11.71 4.92
N THR A 39 -5.67 12.94 4.62
CA THR A 39 -6.09 13.67 3.41
C THR A 39 -5.62 12.96 2.15
N CYS A 40 -4.35 12.53 2.10
CA CYS A 40 -3.80 11.75 0.99
C CYS A 40 -4.62 10.47 0.74
N VAL A 41 -4.92 9.68 1.78
CA VAL A 41 -5.74 8.47 1.66
C VAL A 41 -7.13 8.81 1.11
N LYS A 42 -7.79 9.86 1.64
CA LYS A 42 -9.12 10.28 1.17
C LYS A 42 -9.13 10.66 -0.31
N HIS A 43 -8.12 11.39 -0.77
CA HIS A 43 -7.96 11.73 -2.19
C HIS A 43 -7.69 10.49 -3.04
N CYS A 44 -6.81 9.60 -2.60
CA CYS A 44 -6.52 8.34 -3.31
C CYS A 44 -7.76 7.44 -3.43
N HIS A 45 -8.60 7.35 -2.40
CA HIS A 45 -9.89 6.66 -2.47
C HIS A 45 -10.82 7.30 -3.50
N GLY A 46 -10.88 8.63 -3.55
CA GLY A 46 -11.62 9.35 -4.59
C GLY A 46 -11.10 9.11 -6.00
N GLU A 47 -9.81 8.81 -6.16
CA GLU A 47 -9.16 8.46 -7.42
C GLU A 47 -9.28 6.96 -7.79
N GLY A 48 -9.94 6.14 -6.95
CA GLY A 48 -10.14 4.71 -7.18
C GLY A 48 -9.00 3.80 -6.72
N TYR A 49 -8.11 4.29 -5.86
CA TYR A 49 -7.07 3.51 -5.20
C TYR A 49 -7.55 2.99 -3.85
N THR A 50 -6.91 1.94 -3.32
CA THR A 50 -7.31 1.34 -2.04
C THR A 50 -6.55 1.94 -0.85
N ALA A 51 -5.40 2.57 -1.09
CA ALA A 51 -4.58 3.20 -0.07
C ALA A 51 -3.82 4.42 -0.59
N GLY A 52 -3.23 5.18 0.33
CA GLY A 52 -2.35 6.31 0.03
C GLY A 52 -1.26 6.46 1.10
N LYS A 53 -0.08 6.94 0.72
CA LYS A 53 1.03 7.23 1.64
C LYS A 53 1.76 8.51 1.28
N CYS A 54 2.23 9.23 2.29
CA CYS A 54 3.15 10.36 2.10
C CYS A 54 4.58 9.84 2.04
N VAL A 55 5.31 10.20 0.99
CA VAL A 55 6.70 9.79 0.78
C VAL A 55 7.56 11.04 0.65
N ILE A 56 8.69 11.05 1.35
CA ILE A 56 9.70 12.11 1.21
C ILE A 56 10.38 11.95 -0.16
N THR A 57 10.27 12.96 -1.02
CA THR A 57 10.86 12.96 -2.37
C THR A 57 12.09 13.87 -2.49
N SER A 58 12.28 14.78 -1.54
CA SER A 58 13.46 15.64 -1.41
C SER A 58 13.76 15.85 0.07
N LEU A 59 15.04 16.04 0.43
CA LEU A 59 15.49 16.31 1.80
C LEU A 59 15.82 17.79 2.05
N GLU A 60 16.15 18.57 1.00
CA GLU A 60 16.48 19.99 1.09
C GLU A 60 15.85 20.82 -0.05
N PRO A 61 14.75 21.55 0.20
CA PRO A 61 13.89 21.46 1.38
C PRO A 61 13.14 20.11 1.41
N PRO A 62 12.70 19.65 2.59
CA PRO A 62 11.94 18.41 2.70
C PRO A 62 10.60 18.53 1.97
N MET A 63 10.36 17.65 0.99
CA MET A 63 9.10 17.58 0.26
C MET A 63 8.46 16.22 0.48
N LEU A 64 7.21 16.21 0.95
CA LEU A 64 6.41 15.00 1.08
C LEU A 64 5.31 15.02 0.03
N VAL A 65 5.28 14.00 -0.83
CA VAL A 65 4.30 13.83 -1.90
C VAL A 65 3.39 12.65 -1.59
N CYS A 66 2.11 12.76 -1.96
CA CYS A 66 1.15 11.69 -1.82
C CYS A 66 1.25 10.69 -2.97
N PHE A 67 1.43 9.42 -2.63
CA PHE A 67 1.37 8.30 -3.55
C PHE A 67 0.13 7.45 -3.26
N CYS A 68 -0.67 7.20 -4.29
CA CYS A 68 -1.82 6.32 -4.26
C CYS A 68 -1.43 4.89 -4.65
N MET A 69 -2.02 3.93 -3.95
CA MET A 69 -1.65 2.52 -4.02
C MET A 69 -2.87 1.64 -4.22
N LYS A 70 -2.76 0.64 -5.07
CA LYS A 70 -3.77 -0.41 -5.25
C LYS A 70 -3.08 -1.73 -5.60
N PRO A 71 -3.73 -2.88 -5.39
CA PRO A 71 -3.27 -4.12 -6.00
C PRO A 71 -3.13 -3.92 -7.52
N CYS A 72 -1.99 -4.34 -8.05
CA CYS A 72 -1.94 -4.85 -9.41
C CYS A 72 -2.58 -6.26 -9.39
#